data_AF-A0A800L6C5-F1
#
_entry.id   AF-A0A800L6C5-F1
#
_cell.length_a   1.000
_cell.length_b   1.000
_cell.length_c   1.000
_cell.angle_alpha   90.00
_cell.angle_beta   90.00
_cell.angle_gamma   90.00
#
_symmetry.space_group_name_H-M   'P 1'
#
loop_
_entity.id
_entity.type
_entity.pdbx_description
1 polymer ?
#
loop_
_entity_poly.entity_id
_entity_poly.type
_entity_poly.pdbx_seq_one_letter_code
_entity_poly.pdbx_strand_id
1 'polypeptide(L)' 'MDYIKSGKIVLEKEIQSLLQLKSSLDNSFIQSCKLINQTSGKTIFVGLGKSGHIAEKCDTFVFGFIHKNTIL' A
#
# COMPACT_ATOMS: atom_id res chain seq x y z
N MET A 1 -0.55 27.37 20.45
CA MET A 1 -0.30 26.05 19.83
C MET A 1 1.14 26.03 19.38
N ASP A 2 1.96 25.11 19.87
CA ASP A 2 3.35 24.95 19.40
C ASP A 2 3.34 24.06 18.15
N TYR A 3 3.46 24.70 16.98
CA TYR A 3 3.37 24.04 15.68
C TYR A 3 4.51 23.03 15.46
N ILE A 4 5.71 23.32 15.95
CA ILE A 4 6.87 22.41 15.82
C ILE A 4 6.63 21.16 16.66
N LYS A 5 6.13 21.33 17.89
CA LYS A 5 5.77 20.20 18.76
C LYS A 5 4.67 19.34 18.13
N SER A 6 3.66 19.96 17.54
CA SER A 6 2.57 19.24 16.85
C SER A 6 3.09 18.43 15.66
N GLY A 7 3.94 19.02 14.81
CA GLY A 7 4.56 18.33 13.68
C GLY A 7 5.40 17.13 14.09
N LYS A 8 6.22 17.27 15.15
CA LYS A 8 6.99 16.15 15.70
C LYS A 8 6.11 15.00 16.16
N ILE A 9 5.00 15.28 16.85
CA ILE A 9 4.06 14.25 17.32
C ILE A 9 3.43 13.49 16.15
N VAL A 10 3.05 14.18 15.06
CA VAL A 10 2.48 13.53 13.87
C VAL A 10 3.50 12.60 13.23
N LEU A 11 4.72 13.08 12.99
CA LEU A 11 5.79 12.27 12.39
C LEU A 11 6.14 11.05 13.24
N GLU A 12 6.19 11.21 14.56
CA GLU A 12 6.47 10.11 15.47
C GLU A 12 5.38 9.03 15.41
N LYS A 13 4.10 9.44 15.32
CA LYS A 13 2.99 8.51 15.10
C LYS A 13 3.10 7.76 13.76
N GLU A 14 3.43 8.47 12.68
CA GLU A 14 3.61 7.85 11.37
C GLU A 14 4.74 6.82 11.38
N ILE A 15 5.88 7.13 12.03
CA ILE A 15 6.98 6.19 12.20
C ILE A 15 6.52 4.93 12.95
N GLN A 16 5.78 5.07 14.05
CA GLN A 16 5.27 3.92 14.80
C GLN A 16 4.32 3.07 13.95
N SER A 17 3.44 3.69 13.17
CA SER A 17 2.56 2.97 12.25
C SER A 17 3.34 2.25 11.15
N LEU A 18 4.43 2.84 10.63
CA LEU A 18 5.30 2.18 9.65
C LEU A 18 6.05 0.98 10.26
N LEU A 19 6.50 1.07 11.51
CA LEU A 19 7.12 -0.06 12.21
C LEU A 19 6.12 -1.22 12.40
N GLN A 20 4.88 -0.91 12.77
CA GLN A 20 3.80 -1.90 12.87
C GLN A 20 3.50 -2.53 11.50
N LEU A 21 3.36 -1.72 10.45
CA LEU A 21 3.14 -2.19 9.10
C LEU A 21 4.26 -3.15 8.65
N LYS A 22 5.52 -2.77 8.88
CA LYS A 22 6.68 -3.63 8.59
C LYS A 22 6.57 -4.99 9.29
N SER A 23 6.15 -5.01 10.56
CA SER A 23 5.99 -6.25 11.32
C SER A 23 4.82 -7.13 10.84
N SER A 24 3.80 -6.53 10.19
CA SER A 24 2.67 -7.26 9.60
C SER A 24 2.95 -7.87 8.22
N LEU A 25 4.13 -7.61 7.63
CA LEU A 25 4.53 -8.21 6.35
C LEU A 25 4.94 -9.67 6.55
N ASP A 26 3.95 -10.56 6.56
CA ASP A 26 4.13 -11.98 6.80
C ASP A 26 3.75 -12.84 5.57
N ASN A 27 3.57 -14.15 5.78
CA ASN A 27 3.20 -15.07 4.71
C ASN A 27 1.84 -14.74 4.06
N SER A 28 0.91 -14.09 4.77
CA SER A 28 -0.36 -13.67 4.20
C SER A 28 -0.16 -12.61 3.11
N PHE A 29 0.79 -11.68 3.32
CA PHE A 29 1.18 -10.70 2.32
C PHE A 29 1.73 -11.36 1.06
N ILE A 30 2.61 -12.36 1.22
CA ILE A 30 3.16 -13.13 0.09
C ILE A 30 2.04 -13.85 -0.69
N GLN A 31 1.08 -14.45 0.02
CA GLN A 31 -0.06 -15.10 -0.62
C GLN A 31 -0.93 -14.11 -1.39
N SER A 32 -1.22 -12.94 -0.82
CA SER A 32 -1.96 -11.88 -1.51
C SER A 32 -1.24 -11.41 -2.78
N CYS A 33 0.08 -11.18 -2.74
CA CYS A 33 0.85 -10.83 -3.93
C CYS A 33 0.79 -11.92 -5.00
N LYS A 34 0.88 -13.20 -4.63
CA LYS A 34 0.77 -14.33 -5.57
C LYS A 34 -0.61 -14.39 -6.21
N LEU A 35 -1.68 -14.21 -5.43
CA LEU A 35 -3.05 -14.19 -5.95
C LEU A 35 -3.24 -13.06 -6.96
N ILE A 36 -2.76 -11.85 -6.65
CA ILE A 36 -2.83 -10.70 -7.58
C ILE A 36 -2.02 -10.97 -8.85
N ASN A 37 -0.85 -11.60 -8.75
CA ASN A 37 -0.03 -11.95 -9.92
C ASN A 37 -0.67 -13.05 -10.78
N GLN A 38 -1.42 -13.96 -10.18
CA GLN A 38 -2.10 -15.06 -10.90
C GLN A 38 -3.43 -14.64 -11.54
N THR A 39 -3.98 -13.48 -11.18
CA THR A 39 -5.18 -12.95 -11.84
C THR A 39 -4.89 -12.62 -13.31
N SER A 40 -5.53 -13.35 -14.23
CA SER A 40 -5.47 -13.13 -15.69
C SER A 40 -6.44 -12.04 -16.18
N GLY A 41 -7.27 -11.51 -15.28
CA GLY A 41 -8.26 -10.46 -15.56
C GLY A 41 -7.87 -9.11 -14.99
N LYS A 42 -8.87 -8.25 -14.75
CA LYS A 42 -8.66 -6.94 -14.13
C LYS A 42 -8.73 -7.06 -12.61
N THR A 43 -7.70 -6.60 -11.92
CA THR A 43 -7.76 -6.35 -10.46
C THR A 43 -8.46 -5.01 -10.23
N ILE A 44 -9.46 -4.99 -9.35
CA ILE A 44 -10.21 -3.76 -9.03
C ILE A 44 -9.89 -3.38 -7.58
N PHE A 45 -9.30 -2.20 -7.39
CA PHE A 45 -9.13 -1.60 -6.08
C PHE A 45 -10.33 -0.70 -5.77
N VAL A 46 -10.96 -0.88 -4.60
CA VAL A 46 -12.08 -0.05 -4.15
C VAL A 46 -11.71 0.59 -2.81
N GLY A 47 -11.94 1.90 -2.68
CA GLY A 47 -11.75 2.65 -1.44
C GLY A 47 -12.49 3.98 -1.50
N LEU A 48 -12.97 4.48 -0.36
CA LEU A 48 -13.71 5.75 -0.26
C LEU A 48 -12.89 6.79 0.49
N GLY A 49 -12.81 8.01 -0.04
CA GLY A 49 -12.07 9.11 0.58
C GLY A 49 -10.54 8.91 0.51
N LYS A 50 -9.82 9.12 1.62
CA LYS A 50 -8.34 9.01 1.65
C LYS A 50 -7.85 7.63 1.21
N SER A 51 -8.57 6.56 1.55
CA SER A 51 -8.25 5.20 1.09
C SER A 51 -8.47 5.01 -0.41
N GLY A 52 -9.33 5.81 -1.05
CA GLY A 52 -9.49 5.85 -2.50
C GLY A 52 -8.24 6.39 -3.22
N HIS A 53 -7.65 7.48 -2.73
CA HIS A 53 -6.38 7.99 -3.29
C HIS A 53 -5.22 6.99 -3.12
N ILE A 54 -5.18 6.27 -1.99
CA ILE A 54 -4.19 5.21 -1.78
C ILE A 54 -4.49 4.02 -2.72
N ALA A 55 -5.76 3.65 -2.89
CA ALA A 55 -6.19 2.59 -3.80
C ALA A 55 -5.79 2.88 -5.26
N GLU A 56 -5.98 4.11 -5.74
CA GLU A 56 -5.57 4.55 -7.09
C GLU A 56 -4.04 4.47 -7.28
N LYS A 57 -3.28 4.87 -6.25
CA LYS A 57 -1.82 4.76 -6.26
C LYS A 57 -1.34 3.30 -6.24
N CYS A 58 -2.04 2.44 -5.50
CA CYS A 58 -1.78 1.00 -5.44
C CYS A 58 -2.12 0.32 -6.77
N ASP A 59 -3.23 0.67 -7.42
CA ASP A 59 -3.61 0.17 -8.74
C ASP A 59 -2.52 0.48 -9.78
N THR A 60 -2.07 1.74 -9.81
CA THR A 60 -0.97 2.17 -10.67
C THR A 60 0.32 1.39 -10.39
N PHE A 61 0.68 1.18 -9.11
CA PHE A 61 1.87 0.42 -8.72
C PHE A 61 1.77 -1.05 -9.15
N VAL A 62 0.63 -1.70 -8.89
CA VAL A 62 0.40 -3.11 -9.24
C VAL A 62 0.42 -3.29 -10.75
N PHE A 63 -0.25 -2.44 -11.51
CA PHE A 63 -0.22 -2.49 -12.97
C PHE A 63 1.20 -2.26 -13.52
N GLY A 64 1.95 -1.31 -12.94
CA GLY A 64 3.32 -0.99 -13.35
C GLY A 64 4.36 -2.05 -12.99
N PHE A 65 4.23 -2.72 -11.84
CA PHE A 65 5.23 -3.65 -11.31
C PHE A 65 4.93 -5.12 -11.68
N ILE A 66 3.66 -5.51 -11.65
CA ILE A 66 3.22 -6.90 -11.87
C ILE A 66 2.93 -7.14 -13.36
N HIS A 67 2.21 -6.23 -14.03
CA HIS A 67 1.82 -6.45 -15.42
C HIS A 67 2.95 -6.19 -16.43
N LYS A 68 3.94 -5.34 -16.13
CA LYS A 68 5.11 -5.16 -17.01
C LYS A 68 6.08 -6.36 -17.04
N ASN A 69 6.07 -7.22 -16.03
CA ASN A 69 6.86 -8.47 -16.04
C ASN A 69 6.16 -9.64 -16.76
N THR A 70 4.95 -9.43 -17.30
CA THR A 70 4.19 -10.43 -18.07
C THR A 70 4.23 -10.16 -19.58
N ILE A 71 4.85 -9.07 -20.04
CA ILE A 71 4.97 -8.69 -21.46
C ILE A 71 6.44 -8.64 -21.93
N LEU A 72 7.30 -9.51 -21.37
CA LEU A 72 8.58 -9.89 -21.96
C LEU A 72 8.70 -11.41 -21.97
#